data_AF-A0A3M1ZXA5-F1
#
_entry.id   AF-A0A3M1ZXA5-F1
#
_cell.length_a   1.000
_cell.length_b   1.000
_cell.length_c   1.000
_cell.angle_alpha   90.00
_cell.angle_beta   90.00
_cell.angle_gamma   90.00
#
_symmetry.space_group_name_H-M   'P 1'
#
loop_
_entity.id
_entity.type
_entity.pdbx_description
1 polymer ?
#
loop_
_entity_poly.entity_id
_entity_poly.type
_entity_poly.pdbx_seq_one_letter_code
_entity_poly.pdbx_strand_id
1 'polypeptide(L)' 'MNHDEHLEPEILNETDNFGVWRSKEGDDVIYHVELGGVSLHFNSEEWEEFVVLIKGAAQAA' A
#
# COMPACT_ATOMS: atom_id res chain seq x y z
N MET A 1 -21.18 -17.91 -14.48
CA MET A 1 -19.77 -17.47 -14.50
C MET A 1 -19.58 -16.68 -13.23
N ASN A 2 -18.77 -17.18 -12.29
CA ASN A 2 -18.47 -16.45 -11.06
C ASN A 2 -17.41 -15.41 -11.42
N HIS A 3 -17.86 -14.18 -11.66
CA HIS A 3 -16.98 -13.03 -11.83
C HIS A 3 -16.67 -12.52 -10.43
N ASP A 4 -15.81 -13.26 -9.74
CA ASP A 4 -15.30 -12.83 -8.45
C ASP A 4 -13.77 -12.92 -8.51
N GLU A 5 -13.19 -12.06 -9.36
CA GLU A 5 -11.77 -11.75 -9.31
C GLU A 5 -11.50 -10.82 -8.12
N HIS A 6 -11.97 -11.19 -6.93
CA HIS A 6 -11.43 -10.68 -5.67
C HIS A 6 -10.01 -11.21 -5.55
N LEU A 7 -9.09 -10.55 -6.25
CA LEU A 7 -7.67 -10.78 -6.12
C LEU A 7 -7.31 -10.54 -4.67
N GLU A 8 -6.81 -11.59 -4.01
CA GLU A 8 -6.50 -11.53 -2.59
C GLU A 8 -5.46 -10.43 -2.32
N PRO A 9 -5.61 -9.69 -1.21
CA PRO A 9 -4.67 -8.63 -0.85
C PRO A 9 -3.25 -9.20 -0.69
N GLU A 10 -2.28 -8.54 -1.31
CA GLU A 10 -0.87 -8.91 -1.23
C GLU A 10 -0.20 -8.08 -0.14
N ILE A 11 0.23 -8.75 0.94
CA ILE A 11 1.02 -8.13 2.00
C ILE A 11 2.44 -7.88 1.48
N LEU A 12 2.86 -6.62 1.48
CA LEU A 12 4.20 -6.21 1.05
C LEU A 12 5.18 -6.23 2.21
N ASN A 13 4.75 -5.74 3.38
CA ASN A 13 5.52 -5.81 4.62
C ASN A 13 4.63 -5.54 5.84
N GLU A 14 5.00 -6.08 6.99
CA GLU A 14 4.33 -5.81 8.25
C GLU A 14 5.32 -5.83 9.42
N THR A 15 4.99 -5.06 10.45
CA THR A 15 5.68 -4.99 11.75
C THR A 15 4.62 -5.00 12.84
N ASP A 16 5.02 -4.97 14.10
CA ASP A 16 4.08 -5.02 15.24
C ASP A 16 2.99 -3.93 15.21
N ASN A 17 3.28 -2.75 14.64
CA ASN A 17 2.35 -1.60 14.65
C ASN A 17 2.05 -1.01 13.27
N PHE A 18 2.76 -1.45 12.22
CA PHE A 18 2.68 -0.88 10.89
C PHE A 18 2.60 -1.95 9.82
N GLY A 19 1.79 -1.72 8.79
CA GLY A 19 1.62 -2.64 7.68
C GLY A 19 1.54 -1.94 6.33
N VAL A 20 1.98 -2.61 5.29
CA VAL A 20 1.78 -2.20 3.90
C VAL A 20 1.29 -3.40 3.11
N TRP A 21 0.17 -3.23 2.43
CA TRP A 21 -0.41 -4.24 1.55
C TRP A 21 -1.00 -3.57 0.31
N ARG A 22 -1.26 -4.34 -0.75
CA ARG A 22 -1.89 -3.84 -1.97
C ARG A 22 -3.07 -4.70 -2.39
N SER A 23 -4.09 -4.06 -2.97
CA SER A 23 -5.21 -4.71 -3.64
C SER A 23 -5.22 -4.35 -5.12
N LYS A 24 -5.89 -5.19 -5.91
CA LYS A 24 -6.26 -4.85 -7.29
C LYS A 24 -7.76 -4.53 -7.33
N GLU A 25 -8.08 -3.34 -7.81
CA GLU A 25 -9.44 -2.81 -7.92
C GLU A 25 -9.72 -2.53 -9.41
N GLY A 26 -10.30 -3.51 -10.11
CA GLY A 26 -10.41 -3.46 -11.57
C GLY A 26 -9.03 -3.57 -12.22
N ASP A 27 -8.67 -2.59 -13.04
CA ASP A 27 -7.33 -2.51 -13.66
C ASP A 27 -6.32 -1.74 -12.80
N ASP A 28 -6.77 -1.12 -11.71
CA ASP A 28 -5.94 -0.28 -10.85
C ASP A 28 -5.37 -1.07 -9.67
N VAL A 29 -4.18 -0.66 -9.22
CA VAL A 29 -3.54 -1.17 -8.00
C VAL A 29 -3.58 -0.09 -6.94
N ILE A 30 -4.13 -0.43 -5.77
CA ILE A 30 -4.21 0.47 -4.62
C ILE A 30 -3.27 -0.05 -3.52
N TYR A 31 -2.43 0.84 -3.02
CA TYR A 31 -1.53 0.57 -1.91
C TYR A 31 -2.13 1.11 -0.62
N HIS A 32 -2.09 0.29 0.42
CA HIS A 32 -2.66 0.58 1.73
C HIS A 32 -1.54 0.57 2.76
N VAL A 33 -1.38 1.68 3.48
CA VAL A 33 -0.41 1.81 4.57
C VAL A 33 -1.18 1.95 5.88
N GLU A 34 -1.05 0.95 6.74
CA GLU A 34 -1.66 0.90 8.06
C GLU A 34 -0.70 1.47 9.09
N LEU A 35 -1.11 2.56 9.74
CA LEU A 35 -0.35 3.26 10.78
C LEU A 35 -0.96 3.08 12.19
N GLY A 36 -1.76 2.03 12.36
CA GLY A 36 -2.47 1.68 13.59
C GLY A 36 -3.73 2.52 13.84
N GLY A 37 -3.59 3.85 13.85
CA GLY A 37 -4.71 4.79 14.05
C GLY A 37 -5.24 5.45 12.77
N VAL A 38 -4.54 5.27 11.65
CA VAL A 38 -4.88 5.83 10.35
C VAL A 38 -4.43 4.86 9.26
N SER A 39 -5.24 4.77 8.20
CA SER A 39 -4.92 4.03 6.99
C SER A 39 -4.78 5.04 5.85
N LEU A 40 -3.70 4.94 5.08
CA LEU A 40 -3.47 5.76 3.89
C LEU A 40 -3.66 4.90 2.66
N HIS A 41 -4.37 5.43 1.67
CA HIS A 41 -4.62 4.78 0.39
C HIS A 41 -3.97 5.58 -0.71
N PHE A 42 -3.23 4.90 -1.59
CA PHE A 42 -2.52 5.51 -2.70
C PHE A 42 -2.83 4.75 -3.98
N ASN A 43 -3.08 5.49 -5.06
CA ASN A 43 -2.93 4.90 -6.39
C ASN A 43 -1.44 4.65 -6.70
N SER A 44 -1.14 3.98 -7.80
CA SER A 44 0.24 3.64 -8.18
C SER A 44 1.17 4.87 -8.28
N GLU A 45 0.71 5.99 -8.85
CA GLU A 45 1.53 7.20 -9.01
C GLU A 45 1.83 7.85 -7.65
N GLU A 46 0.81 7.98 -6.80
CA GLU A 46 0.96 8.54 -5.45
C GLU A 46 1.84 7.66 -4.56
N TRP A 47 1.74 6.33 -4.72
CA TRP A 47 2.57 5.37 -4.00
C TRP A 47 4.05 5.53 -4.34
N GLU A 48 4.38 5.69 -5.63
CA GLU A 48 5.75 5.91 -6.07
C GLU A 48 6.37 7.16 -5.44
N GLU A 49 5.64 8.28 -5.46
CA GLU A 49 6.07 9.55 -4.86
C GLU A 49 6.20 9.44 -3.33
N PHE A 50 5.25 8.76 -2.66
CA PHE A 50 5.32 8.52 -1.22
C PHE A 50 6.55 7.69 -0.83
N VAL A 51 6.86 6.64 -1.58
CA VAL A 51 8.05 5.80 -1.34
C VAL A 51 9.34 6.60 -1.52
N VAL A 52 9.41 7.47 -2.53
CA VAL A 52 10.56 8.38 -2.73
C VAL A 52 10.73 9.30 -1.52
N LEU A 53 9.63 9.92 -1.05
CA LEU A 53 9.64 10.81 0.13
C LEU A 53 10.16 10.08 1.39
N ILE A 54 9.62 8.91 1.71
CA ILE A 54 10.01 8.14 2.90
C ILE A 54 11.47 7.69 2.82
N LYS A 55 11.93 7.22 1.65
CA LYS A 55 13.34 6.86 1.45
C LYS A 55 14.27 8.06 1.65
N GLY A 56 13.89 9.23 1.15
CA GLY A 56 14.64 10.47 1.36
C GLY A 56 14.70 10.86 2.85
N ALA A 57 13.57 10.78 3.55
CA ALA A 57 13.51 11.07 4.99
C ALA A 57 14.34 10.06 5.82
N ALA A 58 14.30 8.78 5.48
CA ALA A 58 15.03 7.73 6.18
C ALA A 58 16.56 7.87 6.05
N GLN A 59 17.06 8.42 4.95
CA GLN A 59 18.49 8.71 4.77
C GLN A 59 18.99 9.87 5.64
N ALA A 60 18.09 10.73 6.11
CA ALA A 60 18.40 11.86 6.98
C ALA A 60 18.36 11.53 8.48
N ALA A 61 18.00 10.28 8.83
CA ALA A 61 17.84 9.80 10.21
C ALA A 61 19.12 9.16 10.77
#